data_AF-A0AAU5W713-F1
#
_entry.id   AF-A0AAU5W713-F1
#
_cell.length_a   1.000
_cell.length_b   1.000
_cell.length_c   1.000
_cell.angle_alpha   90.00
_cell.angle_beta   90.00
_cell.angle_gamma   90.00
#
_symmetry.space_group_name_H-M   'P 1'
#
loop_
_entity.id
_entity.type
_entity.pdbx_description
1 polymer ?
#
loop_
_entity_poly.entity_id
_entity_poly.type
_entity_poly.pdbx_seq_one_letter_code
_entity_poly.pdbx_strand_id
1 'polypeptide(L)' 'MYAWIWRRLPGGWRTRAGIALALVLVFAAVLWYAVFPWLEPKAQFDHGVVNGTPASPTAPASPG' A
#
# COMPACT_ATOMS: atom_id res chain seq x y z
N MET A 1 9.40 12.54 30.09
CA MET A 1 9.08 13.72 29.26
C MET A 1 7.77 13.63 28.46
N TYR A 2 6.96 12.57 28.54
CA TYR A 2 5.55 12.59 28.05
C TYR A 2 4.52 12.57 29.18
N ALA A 3 4.94 12.25 30.40
CA ALA A 3 4.08 12.09 31.58
C ALA A 3 3.22 13.33 31.89
N TRP A 4 3.66 14.52 31.50
CA TRP A 4 2.92 15.76 31.73
C TRP A 4 1.72 15.92 30.77
N ILE A 5 1.85 15.48 29.52
CA ILE A 5 0.76 15.46 28.52
C ILE A 5 -0.29 14.39 28.86
N TRP A 6 0.16 13.25 29.40
CA TRP A 6 -0.72 12.18 29.89
C TRP A 6 -1.48 12.52 31.18
N ARG A 7 -1.24 13.70 31.77
CA ARG A 7 -1.85 14.17 33.03
C ARG A 7 -2.84 15.33 32.83
N ARG A 8 -2.95 15.87 31.60
CA ARG A 8 -3.91 16.94 31.25
C ARG A 8 -5.24 16.41 30.70
N LEU A 9 -5.33 15.11 30.42
CA LEU A 9 -6.59 14.50 29.99
C LEU A 9 -7.43 14.11 31.22
N PRO A 10 -8.63 14.68 31.41
CA PRO A 10 -9.55 14.24 32.44
C PRO A 10 -10.05 12.84 32.10
N GLY A 11 -9.63 11.84 32.87
CA GLY A 11 -10.10 10.45 32.74
C GLY A 11 -8.96 9.44 32.82
N GLY A 12 -9.15 8.39 33.62
CA GLY A 12 -8.15 7.36 33.93
C GLY A 12 -7.72 6.45 32.76
N TRP A 13 -7.29 5.23 33.08
CA TRP A 13 -6.79 4.21 32.14
C TRP A 13 -7.57 4.08 30.81
N ARG A 14 -8.89 4.23 30.85
CA ARG A 14 -9.79 4.12 29.68
C ARG A 14 -9.49 5.14 28.59
N THR A 15 -9.24 6.39 28.94
CA THR A 15 -8.92 7.47 27.99
C THR A 15 -7.59 7.19 27.31
N ARG A 16 -6.65 6.60 28.06
CA ARG A 16 -5.33 6.24 27.53
C ARG A 16 -5.40 5.11 26.52
N ALA A 17 -6.17 4.07 26.86
CA ALA A 17 -6.49 3.00 25.93
C ALA A 17 -7.22 3.53 24.69
N GLY A 18 -8.14 4.48 24.86
CA GLY A 18 -8.84 5.13 23.76
C GLY A 18 -7.91 5.85 22.77
N ILE A 19 -6.94 6.62 23.26
CA ILE A 19 -5.95 7.30 22.40
C ILE A 19 -5.05 6.31 21.67
N ALA A 20 -4.55 5.29 22.38
CA ALA A 20 -3.71 4.26 21.78
C ALA A 20 -4.48 3.50 20.68
N LEU A 21 -5.74 3.14 20.95
CA LEU A 21 -6.62 2.49 19.98
C LEU A 21 -6.90 3.40 18.77
N ALA A 22 -7.15 4.69 19.00
CA ALA A 22 -7.34 5.68 17.94
C ALA A 22 -6.09 5.82 17.07
N LEU A 23 -4.90 5.86 17.65
CA LEU A 23 -3.63 5.89 16.91
C LEU A 23 -3.46 4.66 16.01
N VAL A 24 -3.76 3.47 16.54
CA VAL A 24 -3.70 2.21 15.77
C VAL A 24 -4.70 2.24 14.62
N LEU A 25 -5.94 2.66 14.88
CA LEU A 25 -6.98 2.78 13.84
C LEU A 25 -6.60 3.79 12.75
N VAL A 26 -6.07 4.94 13.11
CA VAL A 26 -5.58 5.95 12.16
C VAL A 26 -4.46 5.37 11.32
N PHE A 27 -3.51 4.67 11.93
CA PHE A 27 -2.41 4.05 11.19
C PHE A 27 -2.90 2.97 10.23
N ALA A 28 -3.79 2.08 10.69
CA ALA A 28 -4.41 1.05 9.85
C ALA A 28 -5.18 1.65 8.68
N ALA A 29 -5.94 2.74 8.91
CA ALA A 29 -6.65 3.45 7.86
C ALA A 29 -5.68 4.08 6.85
N VAL A 30 -4.59 4.71 7.29
CA VAL A 30 -3.55 5.25 6.39
C VAL A 30 -2.92 4.14 5.56
N LEU A 31 -2.60 3.00 6.15
CA LEU A 31 -2.08 1.86 5.40
C LEU A 31 -3.10 1.37 4.35
N TRP A 32 -4.37 1.26 4.75
CA TRP A 32 -5.43 0.78 3.86
C TRP A 32 -5.74 1.76 2.71
N TYR A 33 -5.84 3.05 2.98
CA TYR A 33 -6.29 4.05 2.00
C TYR A 33 -5.17 4.81 1.30
N ALA A 34 -3.94 4.81 1.81
CA ALA A 34 -2.81 5.48 1.18
C ALA A 34 -1.73 4.51 0.71
N VAL A 35 -1.38 3.52 1.54
CA VAL A 35 -0.29 2.58 1.21
C VAL A 35 -0.73 1.60 0.13
N PHE A 36 -1.94 1.02 0.19
CA PHE A 36 -2.45 0.16 -0.89
C PHE A 36 -2.54 0.90 -2.25
N PRO A 37 -3.16 2.08 -2.35
CA PRO A 37 -3.18 2.83 -3.61
C PRO A 37 -1.79 3.24 -4.10
N TRP A 38 -0.81 3.36 -3.20
CA TRP A 38 0.58 3.63 -3.56
C TRP A 38 1.36 2.36 -3.95
N LEU A 39 0.96 1.19 -3.44
CA LEU A 39 1.47 -0.12 -3.81
C LEU A 39 0.90 -0.60 -5.14
N GLU A 40 -0.33 -0.28 -5.48
CA GLU A 40 -0.97 -0.69 -6.73
C GLU A 40 -0.15 -0.31 -7.99
N PRO A 41 0.43 0.90 -8.07
CA PRO A 41 1.44 1.21 -9.07
C PRO A 41 2.63 0.24 -9.01
N LYS A 42 3.26 0.04 -7.84
CA LYS A 42 4.52 -0.72 -7.73
C LYS A 42 4.35 -2.23 -7.92
N ALA A 43 3.23 -2.81 -7.53
CA ALA A 43 2.96 -4.23 -7.71
C ALA A 43 2.74 -4.61 -9.19
N GLN A 44 2.30 -3.65 -10.01
CA GLN A 44 2.00 -3.88 -11.43
C GLN A 44 3.20 -3.66 -12.37
N PHE A 45 4.39 -3.26 -11.86
CA PHE A 45 5.52 -2.90 -12.73
C PHE A 45 6.67 -3.91 -12.84
N ASP A 46 6.73 -4.98 -12.02
CA ASP A 46 7.92 -5.85 -12.03
C ASP A 46 7.88 -7.05 -12.98
N HIS A 47 6.75 -7.41 -13.59
CA HIS A 47 6.72 -8.56 -14.52
C HIS A 47 5.97 -8.22 -15.80
N GLY A 48 6.70 -7.60 -16.74
CA GLY A 48 6.31 -7.59 -18.14
C GLY A 48 6.10 -9.02 -18.64
N VAL A 49 4.85 -9.41 -18.86
CA VAL A 49 4.48 -10.51 -19.77
C VAL A 49 4.64 -10.11 -21.25
N VAL A 50 5.39 -9.04 -21.52
CA VAL A 50 5.58 -8.46 -22.86
C VAL A 50 7.07 -8.33 -23.21
N ASN A 51 7.81 -9.44 -23.14
CA ASN A 51 8.95 -9.59 -24.05
C ASN A 51 8.38 -10.00 -25.41
N GLY A 52 7.96 -9.00 -26.17
CA GLY A 52 7.54 -9.15 -27.56
C GLY A 52 8.72 -9.60 -28.41
N THR A 53 8.72 -10.86 -28.81
CA THR A 53 9.11 -11.32 -30.15
C THR A 53 8.46 -12.69 -30.36
N PRO A 54 7.19 -12.78 -30.81
CA PRO A 54 6.87 -13.89 -31.70
C PRO A 54 7.86 -13.73 -32.87
N ALA A 55 8.73 -14.72 -33.06
CA ALA A 55 9.63 -14.76 -34.21
C ALA A 55 8.83 -14.32 -35.44
N SER A 56 9.30 -13.26 -36.10
CA SER A 56 8.68 -12.70 -37.30
C SER A 56 8.05 -13.82 -38.12
N PRO A 57 6.78 -13.74 -38.55
CA PRO A 57 6.33 -14.55 -39.65
C PRO A 57 7.15 -14.09 -40.87
N THR A 58 8.34 -14.64 -41.03
CA THR A 58 9.13 -14.59 -42.25
C THR A 58 8.20 -15.12 -43.33
N ALA A 59 7.71 -14.14 -44.11
CA ALA A 59 6.96 -14.16 -45.35
C ALA A 59 6.28 -15.48 -45.79
N PRO A 60 5.03 -15.44 -46.27
CA PRO A 60 4.47 -16.56 -47.01
C PRO A 60 5.27 -16.73 -48.31
N ALA A 61 6.20 -17.68 -48.33
CA ALA A 61 6.80 -18.15 -49.57
C ALA A 61 5.81 -19.10 -50.25
N SER A 62 4.97 -18.54 -51.13
CA SER A 62 4.22 -19.27 -52.16
C SER A 62 3.84 -18.24 -53.24
N PRO A 63 3.79 -18.52 -54.56
CA PRO A 63 4.08 -19.75 -55.31
C PRO A 63 5.07 -19.55 -56.49
N GLY A 64 5.59 -20.64 -57.06
CA GLY A 64 6.38 -20.66 -58.30
C GLY A 64 6.75 -22.08 -58.71
#